data_AF-A0A0E3L083-F1
#
_entry.id   AF-A0A0E3L083-F1
#
_cell.length_a   1.000
_cell.length_b   1.000
_cell.length_c   1.000
_cell.angle_alpha   90.00
_cell.angle_beta   90.00
_cell.angle_gamma   90.00
#
_symmetry.space_group_name_H-M   'P 1'
#
loop_
_entity.id
_entity.type
_entity.pdbx_description
1 polymer ?
#
loop_
_entity_poly.entity_id
_entity_poly.type
_entity_poly.pdbx_seq_one_letter_code
_entity_poly.pdbx_strand_id
1 'polypeptide(L)'
;MANWVCTSFSSVYEPIRKAGGGAYYLLEGEGFVPNSNYVSLPEIRRLEPVEPELLGLERREDMYGLVNELEKLRFLKEPQEFEEFFGEVFEKN
;
A
#
# COMPACT_ATOMS: atom_id res chain seq x y z
N MET A 1 5.50 -2.14 -15.83
CA MET A 1 5.48 -1.94 -14.36
C MET A 1 5.78 -0.48 -14.14
N ALA A 2 4.83 0.28 -13.59
CA ALA A 2 4.97 1.72 -13.41
C ALA A 2 4.66 2.01 -11.94
N ASN A 3 5.66 2.49 -11.21
CA ASN A 3 5.57 2.80 -9.79
C ASN A 3 5.97 4.26 -9.63
N TRP A 4 5.23 5.02 -8.83
CA TRP A 4 5.75 6.27 -8.29
C TRP A 4 6.65 5.97 -7.11
N VAL A 5 7.83 6.56 -7.10
CA VAL A 5 8.78 6.45 -6.00
C VAL A 5 9.19 7.87 -5.64
N CYS A 6 9.04 8.24 -4.37
CA CYS A 6 9.50 9.53 -3.89
C CYS A 6 11.03 9.62 -4.03
N THR A 7 11.57 10.75 -4.49
CA THR A 7 13.02 10.91 -4.69
C THR A 7 13.82 10.83 -3.40
N SER A 8 13.20 11.11 -2.25
CA SER A 8 13.80 10.96 -0.93
C SER A 8 13.56 9.59 -0.29
N PHE A 9 12.93 8.64 -1.01
CA PHE A 9 12.71 7.28 -0.52
C PHE A 9 14.04 6.52 -0.41
N SER A 10 14.16 5.71 0.64
CA SER A 10 15.27 4.77 0.80
C SER A 10 14.73 3.41 1.25
N SER A 11 15.26 2.34 0.67
CA SER A 11 14.84 0.99 0.98
C SER A 11 15.40 0.52 2.33
N VAL A 12 14.54 0.00 3.20
CA VAL A 12 14.93 -0.62 4.47
C VAL A 12 14.83 -2.14 4.36
N TYR A 13 15.94 -2.79 4.00
CA TYR A 13 15.96 -4.25 3.75
C TYR A 13 16.23 -5.12 4.98
N GLU A 14 16.78 -4.55 6.04
CA GLU A 14 17.23 -5.30 7.21
C GLU A 14 16.11 -6.13 7.88
N PRO A 15 14.88 -5.61 8.07
CA PRO A 15 13.79 -6.38 8.65
C PRO A 15 13.37 -7.57 7.79
N ILE A 16 13.29 -7.37 6.48
CA ILE A 16 12.95 -8.44 5.51
C ILE A 16 13.99 -9.55 5.56
N ARG A 17 15.28 -9.21 5.66
CA ARG A 17 16.37 -10.21 5.77
C ARG A 17 16.29 -10.97 7.08
N LYS A 18 16.09 -10.28 8.21
CA LYS A 18 15.96 -10.92 9.53
C LYS A 18 14.76 -11.85 9.61
N ALA A 19 13.65 -11.48 8.97
CA ALA A 19 12.44 -12.28 8.92
C ALA A 19 12.46 -13.39 7.85
N GLY A 20 13.48 -13.45 6.99
CA GLY A 20 13.57 -14.44 5.91
C GLY A 20 12.53 -14.25 4.80
N GLY A 21 12.03 -13.02 4.60
CA GLY A 21 11.02 -12.72 3.57
C GLY A 21 9.82 -11.96 4.12
N GLY A 22 8.68 -12.09 3.43
CA GLY A 22 7.41 -11.48 3.84
C GLY A 22 6.71 -12.23 4.96
N ALA A 23 5.65 -11.63 5.49
CA ALA A 23 4.81 -12.18 6.55
C ALA A 23 4.10 -13.50 6.16
N TYR A 24 3.83 -13.68 4.87
CA TYR A 24 3.22 -14.88 4.30
C TYR A 24 3.95 -15.25 3.01
N TYR A 25 3.97 -16.54 2.69
CA TYR A 25 4.42 -17.08 1.41
C TYR A 25 3.21 -17.55 0.61
N LEU A 26 3.14 -17.19 -0.67
CA LEU A 26 2.17 -17.76 -1.59
C LEU A 26 2.77 -19.01 -2.22
N LEU A 27 2.33 -20.19 -1.79
CA LEU A 27 2.78 -21.49 -2.27
C LEU A 27 1.78 -22.07 -3.27
N GLU A 28 2.30 -22.65 -4.35
CA GLU A 28 1.48 -23.33 -5.34
C GLU A 28 0.76 -24.53 -4.71
N GLY A 29 -0.56 -24.62 -4.88
CA GLY A 29 -1.39 -25.69 -4.31
C GLY A 29 -1.78 -25.53 -2.83
N GLU A 30 -1.08 -24.68 -2.07
CA GLU A 30 -1.35 -24.47 -0.63
C GLU A 30 -1.87 -23.05 -0.31
N GLY A 31 -1.66 -22.09 -1.20
CA GLY A 31 -2.10 -20.70 -0.97
C GLY A 31 -1.17 -19.96 -0.02
N PHE A 32 -1.74 -19.12 0.86
CA PHE A 32 -0.95 -18.30 1.77
C PHE A 32 -0.55 -19.07 3.04
N VAL A 33 0.75 -19.26 3.24
CA VAL A 33 1.33 -19.93 4.41
C VAL A 33 2.04 -18.89 5.30
N PRO A 34 1.76 -18.84 6.62
CA PRO A 34 2.36 -17.87 7.52
C PRO A 34 3.87 -18.09 7.69
N ASN A 35 4.64 -17.02 7.75
CA ASN A 35 6.06 -17.07 8.05
C ASN A 35 6.29 -17.14 9.58
N SER A 36 6.85 -18.25 10.05
CA SER A 36 7.10 -18.50 11.48
C SER A 36 8.14 -17.57 12.12
N ASN A 37 8.90 -16.81 11.33
CA ASN A 37 9.87 -15.83 11.86
C ASN A 37 9.20 -14.55 12.40
N TYR A 38 7.90 -14.34 12.14
CA TYR A 38 7.14 -13.21 12.67
C TYR A 38 6.48 -13.58 14.00
N VAL A 39 6.72 -12.77 15.04
CA VAL A 39 6.18 -13.01 16.40
C VAL A 39 4.65 -12.88 16.45
N SER A 40 4.09 -11.98 15.64
CA SER A 40 2.66 -11.73 15.55
C SER A 40 2.30 -11.43 14.11
N LEU A 41 1.30 -12.12 13.59
CA LEU A 41 0.81 -11.97 12.21
C LEU A 41 -0.67 -11.62 12.22
N PRO A 42 -1.08 -10.50 11.61
CA PRO A 42 -2.48 -10.23 11.36
C PRO A 42 -3.02 -11.18 10.28
N GLU A 43 -4.29 -11.58 10.40
CA GLU A 43 -4.94 -12.37 9.35
C GLU A 43 -5.01 -11.60 8.02
N ILE A 44 -4.90 -12.33 6.91
CA ILE A 44 -5.04 -11.76 5.57
C ILE A 44 -6.49 -11.31 5.38
N ARG A 45 -6.67 -10.03 5.08
CA ARG A 45 -7.96 -9.44 4.72
C ARG A 45 -8.04 -9.23 3.21
N ARG A 46 -9.24 -9.36 2.66
CA ARG A 46 -9.57 -9.00 1.28
C ARG A 46 -10.48 -7.79 1.34
N LEU A 47 -10.10 -6.73 0.67
CA LEU A 47 -10.85 -5.48 0.61
C LEU A 47 -11.14 -5.17 -0.85
N GLU A 48 -12.30 -4.59 -1.11
CA GLU A 48 -12.59 -4.02 -2.42
C GLU A 48 -11.87 -2.68 -2.54
N PRO A 49 -11.39 -2.31 -3.75
CA PRO A 49 -10.83 -0.98 -3.96
C PRO A 49 -11.87 0.09 -3.65
N VAL A 50 -11.46 1.12 -2.90
CA VAL A 50 -12.29 2.31 -2.73
C VAL A 50 -12.34 3.15 -3.99
N GLU A 51 -13.45 3.87 -4.15
CA GLU A 51 -13.69 4.78 -5.27
C GLU A 51 -12.56 5.82 -5.38
N PRO A 52 -11.85 5.91 -6.54
CA PRO A 52 -10.75 6.85 -6.76
C PRO A 52 -11.12 8.31 -6.53
N GLU A 53 -12.39 8.64 -6.69
CA GLU A 53 -12.95 9.98 -6.53
C GLU A 53 -12.76 10.50 -5.09
N LEU A 54 -12.70 9.60 -4.09
CA LEU A 54 -12.36 9.96 -2.71
C LEU A 54 -10.93 10.51 -2.59
N LEU A 55 -10.01 10.04 -3.45
CA LEU A 55 -8.62 10.50 -3.52
C LEU A 55 -8.45 11.73 -4.43
N GLY A 56 -9.54 12.30 -4.96
CA GLY A 56 -9.46 13.33 -5.99
C GLY A 56 -8.85 12.81 -7.30
N LEU A 57 -8.89 11.49 -7.53
CA LEU A 57 -8.40 10.83 -8.72
C LEU A 57 -9.58 10.43 -9.61
N GLU A 58 -9.41 10.50 -10.93
CA GLU A 58 -10.45 10.10 -11.86
C GLU A 58 -10.19 8.71 -12.44
N ARG A 59 -11.24 7.89 -12.50
CA ARG A 59 -11.18 6.62 -13.22
C ARG A 59 -10.79 6.88 -14.68
N ARG A 60 -9.81 6.12 -15.18
CA ARG A 60 -9.29 6.19 -16.57
C ARG A 60 -8.42 7.41 -16.90
N GLU A 61 -8.04 8.21 -15.91
CA GLU A 61 -6.98 9.21 -16.07
C GLU A 61 -5.62 8.53 -16.32
N ASP A 62 -4.77 9.14 -17.16
CA ASP A 62 -3.41 8.65 -17.34
C ASP A 62 -2.56 8.92 -16.11
N MET A 63 -1.91 7.87 -15.61
CA MET A 63 -1.10 7.94 -14.39
C MET A 63 0.06 8.94 -14.53
N TYR A 64 0.65 9.11 -15.71
CA TYR A 64 1.74 10.07 -15.88
C TYR A 64 1.23 11.52 -15.95
N GLY A 65 -0.04 11.74 -16.31
CA GLY A 65 -0.66 13.07 -16.25
C GLY A 65 -0.65 13.69 -14.85
N LEU A 66 -0.80 12.86 -13.81
CA LEU A 66 -0.82 13.28 -12.41
C LEU A 66 0.49 13.91 -11.91
N VAL A 67 1.60 13.76 -12.65
CA VAL A 67 2.85 14.46 -12.33
C VAL A 67 2.73 15.99 -12.45
N ASN A 68 1.72 16.47 -13.16
CA ASN A 68 1.41 17.91 -13.27
C ASN A 68 0.60 18.43 -12.07
N GLU A 69 0.06 17.53 -11.24
CA GLU A 69 -0.79 17.83 -10.09
C GLU A 69 -0.34 17.01 -8.86
N LEU A 70 0.94 17.08 -8.51
CA LEU A 70 1.55 16.27 -7.44
C LEU A 70 0.87 16.40 -6.07
N GLU A 71 0.14 17.50 -5.81
CA GLU A 71 -0.64 17.66 -4.58
C GLU A 71 -1.71 16.58 -4.42
N LYS A 72 -2.31 16.09 -5.52
CA LYS A 72 -3.23 14.93 -5.50
C LYS A 72 -2.56 13.66 -4.99
N LEU A 73 -1.23 13.58 -5.07
CA LEU A 73 -0.41 12.44 -4.65
C LEU A 73 0.27 12.64 -3.30
N ARG A 74 0.05 13.77 -2.61
CA ARG A 74 0.76 14.09 -1.35
C ARG A 74 0.52 13.06 -0.24
N PHE A 75 -0.65 12.42 -0.23
CA PHE A 75 -0.97 11.32 0.71
C PHE A 75 0.01 10.13 0.61
N LEU A 76 0.70 9.93 -0.52
CA LEU A 76 1.71 8.88 -0.69
C LEU A 76 3.00 9.18 0.08
N LYS A 77 3.29 10.46 0.34
CA LYS A 77 4.51 10.93 1.02
C LYS A 77 4.23 11.32 2.48
N GLU A 78 3.09 11.94 2.74
CA GLU A 78 2.71 12.51 4.03
C GLU A 78 1.35 11.96 4.51
N PRO A 79 1.17 10.62 4.61
CA PRO A 79 -0.12 10.02 4.93
C PRO A 79 -0.71 10.46 6.28
N GLN A 80 0.14 10.84 7.24
CA GLN A 80 -0.26 11.37 8.55
C GLN A 80 -1.04 12.70 8.46
N GLU A 81 -0.92 13.42 7.35
CA GLU A 81 -1.66 14.68 7.14
C GLU A 81 -3.06 14.43 6.55
N PHE A 82 -3.41 13.16 6.31
CA PHE A 82 -4.66 12.70 5.71
C PHE A 82 -5.36 11.64 6.60
N GLU A 83 -5.14 11.68 7.93
CA GLU A 83 -5.71 10.70 8.86
C GLU A 83 -7.24 10.61 8.81
N GLU A 84 -7.93 11.76 8.77
CA GLU A 84 -9.40 11.81 8.65
C GLU A 84 -9.88 11.11 7.37
N PHE A 85 -9.16 11.32 6.26
CA PHE A 85 -9.43 10.69 4.98
C PHE A 85 -9.30 9.16 5.04
N PHE A 86 -8.25 8.64 5.69
CA PHE A 86 -8.09 7.19 5.85
C PHE A 86 -9.11 6.58 6.82
N GLY A 87 -9.54 7.32 7.84
CA GLY A 87 -10.63 6.90 8.73
C GLY A 87 -11.90 6.59 7.94
N GLU A 88 -12.33 7.49 7.05
CA GLU A 88 -13.52 7.27 6.22
C GLU A 88 -13.38 6.09 5.25
N VAL A 89 -12.18 5.86 4.72
CA VAL A 89 -11.87 4.76 3.79
C VAL A 89 -11.87 3.40 4.49
N PHE A 90 -11.32 3.33 5.70
CA PHE A 90 -11.19 2.07 6.46
C PHE A 90 -12.41 1.75 7.34
N GLU A 91 -13.28 2.71 7.67
CA GLU A 91 -14.55 2.44 8.36
C GLU A 91 -15.66 1.92 7.42
N LYS A 92 -15.55 2.18 6.10
CA LYS A 92 -16.54 1.76 5.10
C LYS A 92 -16.30 0.36 4.52
N ASN A 93 -15.22 -0.34 4.91
CA ASN A 93 -14.82 -1.66 4.38
C ASN A 93 -14.63 -2.72 5.47
#